data_AF-A0A1Y1YKS6-F1
#
_entry.id   AF-A0A1Y1YKS6-F1
#
_cell.length_a   1.000
_cell.length_b   1.000
_cell.length_c   1.000
_cell.angle_alpha   90.00
_cell.angle_beta   90.00
_cell.angle_gamma   90.00
#
_symmetry.space_group_name_H-M   'P 1'
#
loop_
_entity.id
_entity.type
_entity.pdbx_description
1 polymer ?
#
loop_
_entity_poly.entity_id
_entity_poly.type
_entity_poly.pdbx_seq_one_letter_code
_entity_poly.pdbx_strand_id
1 'polypeptide(L)'
;MILAVAGITLCCGISLALPVIGIYFYRLVAHDFVPKDIIVSSFLPVGPLGQGTYGIIQMGWAFQELIGDKYAPGFGNSAFACCLVIAYFLWGYGLYYMIFAFTSLFVRLREGIPYNLGWWGLTFPIGVFTAGTMNIAVATDSRFFRGLTALFVCILVINWFVAAISTIARMYTGSIFKAPCLQEKQPMLSDPEKQMGSSESNTELSDDLII
;
A
#
# COMPACT_ATOMS: atom_id res chain seq x y z
N MET A 1 -8.40 28.96 13.89
CA MET A 1 -8.55 27.63 14.53
C MET A 1 -8.42 26.49 13.53
N ILE A 2 -9.28 26.39 12.50
CA ILE A 2 -9.26 25.29 11.51
C ILE A 2 -7.90 25.15 10.82
N LEU A 3 -7.32 26.24 10.32
CA LEU A 3 -6.00 26.23 9.66
C LEU A 3 -4.88 25.70 10.57
N ALA A 4 -4.89 26.08 11.85
CA ALA A 4 -3.90 25.61 12.82
C ALA A 4 -4.02 24.11 13.09
N VAL A 5 -5.25 23.60 13.27
CA VAL A 5 -5.51 22.17 13.47
C VAL A 5 -5.09 21.38 12.23
N ALA A 6 -5.48 21.83 11.03
CA ALA A 6 -5.11 21.20 9.77
C ALA A 6 -3.59 21.15 9.58
N GLY A 7 -2.89 22.24 9.86
CA GLY A 7 -1.43 22.30 9.77
C GLY A 7 -0.72 21.39 10.75
N ILE A 8 -1.18 21.35 12.01
CA ILE A 8 -0.64 20.43 13.02
C ILE A 8 -0.84 18.98 12.59
N THR A 9 -2.05 18.58 12.20
CA THR A 9 -2.34 17.21 11.78
C THR A 9 -1.53 16.80 10.55
N LEU A 10 -1.38 17.70 9.56
CA LEU A 10 -0.57 17.44 8.37
C LEU A 10 0.92 17.24 8.72
N CYS A 11 1.49 18.13 9.54
CA CYS A 11 2.87 18.05 9.99
C CYS A 11 3.13 16.78 10.81
N CYS A 12 2.20 16.40 11.69
CA CYS A 12 2.28 15.14 12.44
C CYS A 12 2.24 13.93 11.50
N GLY A 13 1.34 13.91 10.51
CA GLY A 13 1.24 12.83 9.53
C GLY A 13 2.52 12.65 8.71
N ILE A 14 3.07 13.75 8.18
CA ILE A 14 4.33 13.72 7.42
C ILE A 14 5.49 13.28 8.32
N SER A 15 5.59 13.83 9.53
CA SER A 15 6.65 13.48 10.49
C SER A 15 6.63 12.00 10.87
N LEU A 16 5.46 11.38 11.00
CA LEU A 16 5.33 9.95 11.26
C LEU A 16 5.62 9.09 10.03
N ALA A 17 5.31 9.58 8.83
CA ALA A 17 5.57 8.85 7.60
C ALA A 17 7.06 8.76 7.25
N LEU A 18 7.83 9.82 7.49
CA LEU A 18 9.24 9.89 7.10
C LEU A 18 10.13 8.78 7.72
N PRO A 19 10.04 8.46 9.03
CA PRO A 19 10.75 7.32 9.62
C PRO A 19 10.35 5.98 9.01
N VAL A 20 9.06 5.77 8.72
CA VAL A 20 8.58 4.53 8.08
C VAL A 20 9.17 4.38 6.68
N ILE A 21 9.20 5.46 5.91
CA ILE A 21 9.86 5.50 4.60
C ILE A 21 11.37 5.24 4.74
N GLY A 22 12.02 5.80 5.77
CA GLY A 22 13.44 5.56 6.06
C GLY A 22 13.74 4.09 6.39
N ILE A 23 12.92 3.45 7.21
CA ILE A 23 13.02 2.01 7.52
C ILE A 23 12.80 1.18 6.25
N TYR A 24 11.83 1.55 5.41
CA TYR A 24 11.58 0.90 4.14
C TYR A 24 12.78 1.03 3.19
N PHE A 25 13.37 2.22 3.07
CA PHE A 25 14.58 2.45 2.30
C PHE A 25 15.75 1.60 2.81
N TYR A 26 15.99 1.59 4.13
CA TYR A 26 17.00 0.74 4.73
C TYR A 26 16.77 -0.75 4.41
N ARG A 27 15.52 -1.22 4.49
CA ARG A 27 15.17 -2.59 4.13
C ARG A 27 15.47 -2.91 2.67
N LEU A 28 15.22 -1.98 1.74
CA LEU A 28 15.56 -2.16 0.32
C LEU A 28 17.07 -2.25 0.07
N VAL A 29 17.89 -1.61 0.90
CA VAL A 29 19.35 -1.64 0.78
C VAL A 29 19.95 -2.88 1.47
N ALA A 30 19.42 -3.25 2.64
CA ALA A 30 20.02 -4.28 3.51
C ALA A 30 19.47 -5.70 3.28
N HIS A 31 18.30 -5.85 2.67
CA HIS A 31 17.64 -7.15 2.48
C HIS A 31 17.26 -7.36 1.02
N ASP A 32 16.98 -8.61 0.67
CA ASP A 32 16.51 -8.97 -0.65
C ASP A 32 15.21 -8.26 -1.04
N PHE A 33 15.12 -8.05 -2.34
CA PHE A 33 14.01 -7.47 -3.06
C PHE A 33 12.66 -8.09 -2.64
N VAL A 34 11.65 -7.24 -2.35
CA VAL A 34 10.31 -7.63 -1.79
C VAL A 34 9.70 -8.87 -2.47
N PRO A 35 9.35 -9.97 -1.77
CA PRO A 35 8.78 -11.16 -2.40
C PRO A 35 7.57 -10.87 -3.30
N LYS A 36 7.39 -11.67 -4.36
CA LYS A 36 6.32 -11.47 -5.37
C LYS A 36 4.91 -11.41 -4.79
N ASP A 37 4.66 -12.10 -3.67
CA ASP A 37 3.34 -12.18 -3.05
C ASP A 37 2.90 -10.86 -2.38
N ILE A 38 3.87 -10.05 -1.95
CA ILE A 38 3.62 -8.76 -1.28
C ILE A 38 4.14 -7.57 -2.11
N ILE A 39 4.35 -7.76 -3.40
CA ILE A 39 4.94 -6.75 -4.29
C ILE A 39 4.19 -5.42 -4.28
N VAL A 40 2.87 -5.44 -4.09
CA VAL A 40 2.03 -4.24 -4.03
C VAL A 40 2.42 -3.34 -2.85
N SER A 41 2.99 -3.90 -1.79
CA SER A 41 3.51 -3.12 -0.66
C SER A 41 4.67 -2.19 -1.04
N SER A 42 5.31 -2.38 -2.19
CA SER A 42 6.34 -1.46 -2.69
C SER A 42 5.84 -0.04 -2.97
N PHE A 43 4.52 0.13 -3.12
CA PHE A 43 3.87 1.42 -3.31
C PHE A 43 3.55 2.14 -1.99
N LEU A 44 3.80 1.54 -0.82
CA LEU A 44 3.50 2.13 0.48
C LEU A 44 4.09 3.54 0.68
N PRO A 45 5.35 3.84 0.29
CA PRO A 45 5.90 5.19 0.44
C PRO A 45 5.18 6.25 -0.40
N VAL A 46 4.62 5.86 -1.55
CA VAL A 46 3.97 6.79 -2.49
C VAL A 46 2.72 7.43 -1.88
N GLY A 47 1.98 6.68 -1.06
CA GLY A 47 0.77 7.15 -0.39
C GLY A 47 0.97 8.44 0.44
N PRO A 48 1.75 8.40 1.54
CA PRO A 48 1.97 9.57 2.39
C PRO A 48 2.68 10.71 1.66
N LEU A 49 3.55 10.42 0.68
CA LEU A 49 4.22 11.45 -0.11
C LEU A 49 3.25 12.18 -1.04
N GLY A 50 2.40 11.45 -1.78
CA GLY A 50 1.38 12.04 -2.64
C GLY A 50 0.30 12.81 -1.86
N GLN A 51 -0.18 12.23 -0.76
CA GLN A 51 -1.13 12.89 0.14
C GLN A 51 -0.50 14.12 0.82
N GLY A 52 0.78 14.04 1.19
CA GLY A 52 1.55 15.16 1.74
C GLY A 52 1.67 16.31 0.74
N THR A 53 2.01 16.02 -0.51
CA THR A 53 2.00 17.02 -1.60
C THR A 53 0.64 17.71 -1.72
N TYR A 54 -0.45 16.94 -1.77
CA TYR A 54 -1.79 17.50 -1.85
C TYR A 54 -2.11 18.40 -0.66
N GLY A 55 -1.87 17.92 0.57
CA GLY A 55 -2.16 18.64 1.80
C GLY A 55 -1.36 19.94 1.94
N ILE A 56 -0.08 19.93 1.58
CA ILE A 56 0.77 21.12 1.67
C ILE A 56 0.31 22.21 0.70
N ILE A 57 -0.10 21.86 -0.52
CA ILE A 57 -0.61 22.87 -1.47
C ILE A 57 -1.93 23.45 -0.98
N GLN A 58 -2.86 22.62 -0.49
CA GLN A 58 -4.11 23.09 0.11
C GLN A 58 -3.85 24.04 1.28
N MET A 59 -2.83 23.75 2.10
CA MET A 59 -2.44 24.65 3.18
C MET A 59 -1.90 25.99 2.65
N GLY A 60 -1.13 25.97 1.56
CA GLY A 60 -0.69 27.20 0.88
C GLY A 60 -1.86 28.08 0.43
N TRP A 61 -2.90 27.48 -0.17
CA TRP A 61 -4.11 28.22 -0.60
C TRP A 61 -4.83 28.80 0.61
N ALA A 62 -4.96 28.02 1.68
CA ALA A 62 -5.57 28.47 2.91
C ALA A 62 -4.78 29.61 3.59
N PHE A 63 -3.44 29.64 3.47
CA PHE A 63 -2.64 30.77 3.94
C PHE A 63 -2.93 32.04 3.15
N GLN A 64 -3.02 31.96 1.82
CA GLN A 64 -3.39 33.10 0.97
C GLN A 64 -4.78 33.63 1.30
N GLU A 65 -5.77 32.75 1.44
CA GLU A 65 -7.17 33.13 1.63
C GLU A 65 -7.47 33.64 3.05
N LEU A 66 -6.99 32.94 4.09
CA LEU A 66 -7.38 33.23 5.47
C LEU A 66 -6.47 34.23 6.18
N ILE A 67 -5.17 34.19 5.87
CA ILE A 67 -4.18 35.09 6.46
C ILE A 67 -3.94 36.28 5.53
N GLY A 68 -3.69 36.04 4.24
CA GLY A 68 -3.36 37.07 3.27
C GLY A 68 -2.20 37.94 3.78
N ASP A 69 -2.42 39.25 3.80
CA ASP A 69 -1.40 40.24 4.19
C ASP A 69 -1.57 40.76 5.63
N LYS A 70 -2.33 40.07 6.48
CA LYS A 70 -2.62 40.50 7.86
C LYS A 70 -1.38 40.81 8.70
N TYR A 71 -0.28 40.11 8.47
CA TYR A 71 0.97 40.28 9.23
C TYR A 71 2.00 41.15 8.52
N ALA A 72 2.10 41.02 7.20
CA ALA A 72 2.99 41.80 6.35
C ALA A 72 2.47 41.80 4.90
N PRO A 73 2.77 42.84 4.10
CA PRO A 73 2.47 42.84 2.67
C PRO A 73 3.09 41.64 1.96
N GLY A 74 2.29 40.91 1.17
CA GLY A 74 2.72 39.72 0.44
C GLY A 74 2.96 38.46 1.28
N PHE A 75 2.57 38.44 2.56
CA PHE A 75 2.81 37.30 3.45
C PHE A 75 2.14 36.02 2.93
N GLY A 76 0.86 36.08 2.55
CA GLY A 76 0.12 34.92 2.03
C GLY A 76 0.77 34.32 0.78
N ASN A 77 1.21 35.17 -0.16
CA ASN A 77 1.88 34.72 -1.38
C ASN A 77 3.24 34.06 -1.09
N SER A 78 3.99 34.63 -0.14
CA SER A 78 5.28 34.07 0.28
C SER A 78 5.09 32.70 0.96
N ALA A 79 4.08 32.58 1.84
CA ALA A 79 3.73 31.32 2.49
C ALA A 79 3.32 30.25 1.47
N PHE A 80 2.50 30.62 0.47
CA PHE A 80 2.12 29.71 -0.63
C PHE A 80 3.34 29.26 -1.44
N ALA A 81 4.26 30.17 -1.78
CA ALA A 81 5.49 29.82 -2.49
C ALA A 81 6.34 28.81 -1.69
N CYS A 82 6.48 29.00 -0.37
CA CYS A 82 7.14 28.03 0.50
C CYS A 82 6.45 26.66 0.49
N CYS A 83 5.11 26.64 0.61
CA CYS A 83 4.34 25.39 0.51
C CYS A 83 4.54 24.71 -0.85
N LEU A 84 4.56 25.47 -1.95
CA LEU A 84 4.76 24.91 -3.28
C LEU A 84 6.14 24.23 -3.43
N VAL A 85 7.21 24.84 -2.90
CA VAL A 85 8.56 24.25 -2.90
C VAL A 85 8.59 22.94 -2.10
N ILE A 86 7.97 22.91 -0.91
CA ILE A 86 7.86 21.69 -0.10
C ILE A 86 7.06 20.61 -0.84
N ALA A 87 5.96 21.00 -1.50
CA ALA A 87 5.12 20.09 -2.27
C ALA A 87 5.89 19.46 -3.44
N TYR A 88 6.73 20.22 -4.14
CA TYR A 88 7.62 19.71 -5.18
C TYR A 88 8.63 18.71 -4.65
N PHE A 89 9.22 18.98 -3.48
CA PHE A 89 10.14 18.05 -2.83
C PHE A 89 9.45 16.71 -2.51
N LEU A 90 8.27 16.76 -1.86
CA LEU A 90 7.49 15.56 -1.54
C LEU A 90 7.05 14.82 -2.79
N TRP A 91 6.63 15.55 -3.83
CA TRP A 91 6.18 14.96 -5.09
C TRP A 91 7.33 14.27 -5.82
N GLY A 92 8.49 14.90 -5.92
CA GLY A 92 9.68 14.31 -6.53
C GLY A 92 10.15 13.06 -5.78
N TYR A 93 10.11 13.09 -4.45
CA TYR A 93 10.45 11.91 -3.65
C TYR A 93 9.42 10.78 -3.83
N GLY A 94 8.13 11.12 -3.92
CA GLY A 94 7.08 10.15 -4.24
C GLY A 94 7.23 9.57 -5.65
N LEU A 95 7.64 10.37 -6.63
CA LEU A 95 7.89 9.93 -8.00
C LEU A 95 9.03 8.90 -8.05
N TYR A 96 10.11 9.13 -7.30
CA TYR A 96 11.22 8.18 -7.17
C TYR A 96 10.71 6.80 -6.71
N TYR A 97 9.92 6.74 -5.64
CA TYR A 97 9.34 5.49 -5.17
C TYR A 97 8.31 4.91 -6.13
N MET A 98 7.54 5.73 -6.81
CA MET A 98 6.58 5.29 -7.82
C MET A 98 7.28 4.56 -8.97
N ILE A 99 8.37 5.13 -9.51
CA ILE A 99 9.16 4.51 -10.57
C ILE A 99 9.78 3.21 -10.08
N PHE A 100 10.32 3.19 -8.87
CA PHE A 100 10.89 1.99 -8.27
C PHE A 100 9.84 0.88 -8.09
N ALA A 101 8.65 1.23 -7.61
CA ALA A 101 7.55 0.30 -7.40
C ALA A 101 7.00 -0.27 -8.72
N PHE A 102 6.81 0.57 -9.74
CA PHE A 102 6.43 0.10 -11.08
C PHE A 102 7.50 -0.78 -11.70
N THR A 103 8.78 -0.40 -11.61
CA THR A 103 9.88 -1.22 -12.14
C THR A 103 9.90 -2.59 -11.47
N SER A 104 9.79 -2.62 -10.14
CA SER A 104 9.71 -3.86 -9.37
C SER A 104 8.52 -4.72 -9.80
N LEU A 105 7.35 -4.10 -10.01
CA LEU A 105 6.15 -4.77 -10.51
C LEU A 105 6.37 -5.37 -11.90
N PHE A 106 6.87 -4.59 -12.86
CA PHE A 106 7.09 -5.03 -14.24
C PHE A 106 8.11 -6.16 -14.37
N VAL A 107 9.19 -6.12 -13.59
CA VAL A 107 10.20 -7.18 -13.60
C VAL A 107 9.59 -8.52 -13.15
N ARG A 108 8.79 -8.51 -12.08
CA ARG A 108 8.21 -9.72 -11.51
C ARG A 108 6.91 -10.16 -12.15
N LEU A 109 6.25 -9.29 -12.93
CA LEU A 109 5.10 -9.69 -13.74
C LEU A 109 5.44 -10.90 -14.64
N ARG A 110 6.70 -11.00 -15.10
CA ARG A 110 7.21 -12.13 -15.89
C ARG A 110 7.33 -13.44 -15.11
N GLU A 111 7.38 -13.40 -13.78
CA GLU A 111 7.49 -14.56 -12.90
C GLU A 111 6.12 -15.16 -12.53
N GLY A 112 5.03 -14.60 -13.06
CA GLY A 112 3.66 -15.08 -12.82
C GLY A 112 3.18 -14.75 -11.40
N ILE A 113 2.94 -13.46 -11.14
CA ILE A 113 2.44 -12.99 -9.84
C ILE A 113 0.99 -13.50 -9.64
N PRO A 114 0.72 -14.32 -8.61
CA PRO A 114 -0.63 -14.77 -8.34
C PRO A 114 -1.49 -13.57 -7.94
N TYR A 115 -2.66 -13.44 -8.57
CA TYR A 115 -3.61 -12.42 -8.14
C TYR A 115 -4.07 -12.70 -6.70
N ASN A 116 -4.05 -11.66 -5.87
CA ASN A 116 -4.56 -11.64 -4.52
C ASN A 116 -5.34 -10.33 -4.27
N LEU A 117 -6.07 -10.23 -3.16
CA LEU A 117 -6.84 -9.01 -2.87
C LEU A 117 -5.95 -7.77 -2.67
N GLY A 118 -4.66 -7.97 -2.42
CA GLY A 118 -3.66 -6.91 -2.28
C GLY A 118 -3.51 -6.03 -3.52
N TRP A 119 -3.92 -6.48 -4.73
CA TRP A 119 -3.94 -5.63 -5.93
C TRP A 119 -4.82 -4.38 -5.79
N TRP A 120 -5.86 -4.43 -4.95
CA TRP A 120 -6.64 -3.24 -4.60
C TRP A 120 -5.81 -2.18 -3.86
N GLY A 121 -4.75 -2.59 -3.16
CA GLY A 121 -3.84 -1.69 -2.45
C GLY A 121 -3.07 -0.73 -3.35
N LEU A 122 -3.08 -0.92 -4.67
CA LEU A 122 -2.46 0.01 -5.63
C LEU A 122 -3.31 1.26 -5.91
N THR A 123 -4.63 1.19 -5.72
CA THR A 123 -5.53 2.30 -6.09
C THR A 123 -5.28 3.53 -5.22
N PHE A 124 -5.07 3.33 -3.91
CA PHE A 124 -4.86 4.44 -2.98
C PHE A 124 -3.56 5.21 -3.27
N PRO A 125 -2.37 4.58 -3.31
CA PRO A 125 -1.11 5.31 -3.57
C PRO A 125 -1.10 6.01 -4.93
N ILE A 126 -1.59 5.36 -5.99
CA ILE A 126 -1.68 5.97 -7.33
C ILE A 126 -2.68 7.13 -7.30
N GLY A 127 -3.83 6.95 -6.64
CA GLY A 127 -4.88 7.97 -6.53
C GLY A 127 -4.41 9.22 -5.81
N VAL A 128 -3.82 9.10 -4.62
CA VAL A 128 -3.34 10.27 -3.86
C VAL A 128 -2.16 10.96 -4.55
N PHE A 129 -1.29 10.22 -5.23
CA PHE A 129 -0.22 10.81 -6.04
C PHE A 129 -0.77 11.56 -7.25
N THR A 130 -1.80 11.03 -7.90
CA THR A 130 -2.54 11.70 -8.98
C THR A 130 -3.18 12.99 -8.49
N ALA A 131 -3.85 12.95 -7.33
CA ALA A 131 -4.46 14.13 -6.72
C ALA A 131 -3.42 15.21 -6.37
N GLY A 132 -2.27 14.82 -5.79
CA GLY A 132 -1.16 15.72 -5.53
C GLY A 132 -0.60 16.34 -6.82
N THR A 133 -0.46 15.55 -7.88
CA THR A 133 0.00 16.02 -9.21
C THR A 133 -0.97 17.02 -9.83
N MET A 134 -2.29 16.75 -9.76
CA MET A 134 -3.32 17.67 -10.22
C MET A 134 -3.29 18.97 -9.43
N ASN A 135 -3.05 18.89 -8.11
CA ASN A 135 -3.00 20.06 -7.26
C ASN A 135 -1.80 20.97 -7.62
N ILE A 136 -0.63 20.39 -7.90
CA ILE A 136 0.51 21.14 -8.49
C ILE A 136 0.11 21.76 -9.83
N ALA A 137 -0.58 21.00 -10.69
CA ALA A 137 -1.00 21.47 -12.01
C ALA A 137 -1.89 22.71 -11.94
N VAL A 138 -2.84 22.73 -11.01
CA VAL A 138 -3.73 23.88 -10.78
C VAL A 138 -2.97 25.03 -10.13
N ALA A 139 -2.16 24.75 -9.11
CA ALA A 139 -1.36 25.75 -8.39
C ALA A 139 -0.37 26.51 -9.30
N THR A 140 0.09 25.89 -10.38
CA THR A 140 1.11 26.45 -11.29
C THR A 140 0.59 26.74 -12.69
N ASP A 141 -0.69 26.49 -12.94
CA ASP A 141 -1.33 26.47 -14.26
C ASP A 141 -0.52 25.75 -15.37
N SER A 142 0.16 24.66 -14.99
CA SER A 142 1.11 23.98 -15.86
C SER A 142 0.45 22.89 -16.71
N ARG A 143 0.53 23.04 -18.04
CA ARG A 143 0.07 22.01 -19.00
C ARG A 143 0.82 20.68 -18.83
N PHE A 144 2.09 20.72 -18.44
CA PHE A 144 2.89 19.52 -18.21
C PHE A 144 2.30 18.67 -17.07
N PHE A 145 2.00 19.28 -15.93
CA PHE A 145 1.40 18.56 -14.80
C PHE A 145 -0.04 18.11 -15.07
N ARG A 146 -0.79 18.84 -15.90
CA ARG A 146 -2.11 18.36 -16.39
C ARG A 146 -1.97 17.10 -17.23
N GLY A 147 -0.98 17.04 -18.12
CA GLY A 147 -0.67 15.84 -18.92
C GLY A 147 -0.28 14.65 -18.05
N LEU A 148 0.60 14.85 -17.05
CA LEU A 148 0.96 13.80 -16.09
C LEU A 148 -0.23 13.32 -15.26
N THR A 149 -1.10 14.24 -14.85
CA THR A 149 -2.33 13.89 -14.13
C THR A 149 -3.19 12.96 -14.98
N ALA A 150 -3.43 13.31 -16.25
CA ALA A 150 -4.21 12.47 -17.16
C ALA A 150 -3.58 11.07 -17.33
N LEU A 151 -2.26 10.99 -17.46
CA LEU A 151 -1.54 9.71 -17.53
C LEU A 151 -1.78 8.87 -16.26
N PHE A 152 -1.61 9.44 -15.07
CA PHE A 152 -1.82 8.70 -13.82
C PHE A 152 -3.28 8.31 -13.59
N VAL A 153 -4.25 9.13 -14.02
CA VAL A 153 -5.68 8.76 -14.04
C VAL A 153 -5.90 7.54 -14.93
N CYS A 154 -5.34 7.50 -16.14
CA CYS A 154 -5.47 6.35 -17.03
C CYS A 154 -4.91 5.07 -16.38
N ILE A 155 -3.72 5.14 -15.77
CA ILE A 155 -3.11 4.02 -15.05
C ILE A 155 -4.02 3.57 -13.89
N LEU A 156 -4.55 4.51 -13.11
CA LEU A 156 -5.45 4.21 -11.99
C LEU A 156 -6.73 3.50 -12.46
N VAL A 157 -7.34 3.99 -13.53
CA VAL A 157 -8.57 3.41 -14.12
C VAL A 157 -8.31 1.99 -14.62
N ILE A 158 -7.20 1.77 -15.33
CA ILE A 158 -6.79 0.43 -15.80
C ILE A 158 -6.61 -0.49 -14.60
N ASN A 159 -5.86 -0.07 -13.58
CA ASN A 159 -5.64 -0.85 -12.37
C ASN A 159 -6.97 -1.21 -11.67
N TRP A 160 -7.89 -0.25 -11.60
CA TRP A 160 -9.21 -0.47 -11.01
C TRP A 160 -10.02 -1.53 -11.77
N PHE A 161 -10.07 -1.46 -13.10
CA PHE A 161 -10.77 -2.47 -13.90
C PHE A 161 -10.13 -3.85 -13.78
N VAL A 162 -8.79 -3.93 -13.83
CA VAL A 162 -8.06 -5.20 -13.63
C VAL A 162 -8.39 -5.80 -12.26
N ALA A 163 -8.36 -4.98 -11.21
CA ALA A 163 -8.68 -5.43 -9.86
C ALA A 163 -10.15 -5.88 -9.76
N ALA A 164 -11.10 -5.11 -10.29
CA ALA A 164 -12.53 -5.43 -10.26
C ALA A 164 -12.84 -6.73 -11.01
N ILE A 165 -12.38 -6.87 -12.27
CA ILE A 165 -12.62 -8.06 -13.09
C ILE A 165 -12.01 -9.30 -12.43
N SER A 166 -10.76 -9.21 -11.97
CA SER A 166 -10.07 -10.33 -11.32
C SER A 166 -10.73 -10.72 -9.99
N THR A 167 -11.24 -9.75 -9.24
CA THR A 167 -12.01 -9.99 -8.01
C THR A 167 -13.31 -10.74 -8.34
N ILE A 168 -14.09 -10.23 -9.29
CA ILE A 168 -15.37 -10.80 -9.70
C ILE A 168 -15.17 -12.24 -10.22
N ALA A 169 -14.21 -12.47 -11.12
CA ALA A 169 -13.91 -13.80 -11.65
C ALA A 169 -13.52 -14.81 -10.55
N ARG A 170 -12.80 -14.35 -9.52
CA ARG A 170 -12.37 -15.20 -8.41
C ARG A 170 -13.43 -15.38 -7.33
N MET A 171 -14.35 -14.43 -7.19
CA MET A 171 -15.55 -14.60 -6.39
C MET A 171 -16.43 -15.71 -6.98
N TYR A 172 -16.64 -15.70 -8.30
CA TYR A 172 -17.42 -16.75 -8.97
C TYR A 172 -16.80 -18.16 -8.86
N THR A 173 -15.46 -18.26 -8.77
CA THR A 173 -14.76 -19.55 -8.57
C THR A 173 -14.59 -19.95 -7.10
N GLY A 174 -15.07 -19.14 -6.14
CA GLY A 174 -14.95 -19.43 -4.70
C GLY A 174 -13.52 -19.42 -4.16
N SER A 175 -12.53 -18.96 -4.95
CA SER A 175 -11.10 -19.04 -4.62
C SER A 175 -10.61 -17.89 -3.73
N ILE A 176 -11.38 -16.79 -3.62
CA ILE A 176 -11.04 -15.62 -2.79
C ILE A 176 -11.14 -15.90 -1.29
N PHE A 177 -12.04 -16.78 -0.86
CA PHE A 177 -12.29 -17.06 0.56
C PHE A 177 -11.50 -18.25 1.11
N LYS A 178 -10.63 -18.87 0.30
CA LYS A 178 -9.73 -19.92 0.78
C LYS A 178 -8.65 -19.28 1.62
N ALA A 179 -8.80 -19.32 2.94
CA ALA A 179 -7.78 -18.93 3.91
C ALA A 179 -6.74 -20.05 4.04
N PRO A 180 -5.53 -19.93 3.47
CA PRO A 180 -4.52 -21.00 3.51
C PRO A 180 -4.10 -21.32 4.96
N CYS A 181 -4.15 -20.30 5.84
CA CYS A 181 -3.82 -20.42 7.25
C CYS A 181 -4.79 -21.28 8.08
N LEU A 182 -5.98 -21.59 7.56
CA LEU A 182 -6.92 -22.53 8.21
C LEU A 182 -6.73 -23.97 7.76
N GLN A 183 -6.01 -24.21 6.65
CA GLN A 183 -5.73 -25.56 6.15
C GLN A 183 -4.51 -26.19 6.85
N GLU A 184 -3.60 -25.36 7.37
CA GLU A 184 -2.37 -25.80 8.02
C GLU A 184 -2.57 -26.32 9.46
N LYS A 185 -3.79 -26.19 10.02
CA LYS A 185 -4.10 -26.54 11.42
C LYS A 185 -5.07 -27.72 11.56
N GLN A 186 -4.76 -28.84 10.92
CA GLN A 186 -5.18 -30.17 11.42
C GLN A 186 -3.95 -31.06 11.66
N PRO A 187 -3.15 -30.81 12.72
CA PRO A 187 -2.31 -31.85 13.26
C PRO A 187 -3.19 -32.77 14.12
N MET A 188 -3.52 -33.93 13.56
CA MET A 188 -3.67 -35.21 14.28
C MET A 188 -4.50 -35.18 15.58
N LEU A 189 -5.80 -34.89 15.48
CA LEU A 189 -6.79 -35.58 16.33
C LEU A 189 -7.21 -36.86 15.60
N SER A 190 -6.26 -37.77 15.40
CA SER A 190 -6.58 -39.17 15.20
C SER A 190 -6.98 -39.71 16.57
N ASP A 191 -8.23 -40.13 16.70
CA ASP A 191 -8.86 -40.67 17.90
C ASP A 191 -7.93 -41.58 18.73
N PRO A 192 -7.73 -41.31 20.04
CA PRO A 192 -7.10 -42.27 20.94
C PRO A 192 -7.89 -43.58 21.10
N GLU A 193 -9.14 -43.64 20.62
CA GLU A 193 -10.07 -44.74 20.93
C GLU A 193 -9.91 -45.99 20.04
N LYS A 194 -8.98 -46.00 19.07
CA LYS A 194 -8.74 -47.16 18.19
C LYS A 194 -7.42 -47.89 18.39
N GLN A 195 -6.58 -47.50 19.35
CA GLN A 195 -5.33 -48.23 19.67
C GLN A 195 -5.37 -49.05 20.96
N MET A 196 -6.52 -49.10 21.66
CA MET A 196 -6.65 -49.82 22.94
C MET A 196 -7.59 -51.04 22.86
N GLY A 197 -7.75 -51.64 21.67
CA GLY A 197 -8.70 -52.75 21.45
C GLY A 197 -8.17 -53.95 20.65
N SER A 198 -6.89 -54.01 20.30
CA SER A 198 -6.36 -55.10 19.46
C SER A 198 -5.06 -55.75 19.97
N SER A 199 -4.73 -55.59 21.25
CA SER A 199 -3.53 -56.17 21.86
C SER A 199 -3.78 -57.13 23.03
N GLU A 200 -5.03 -57.48 23.34
CA GLU A 200 -5.36 -58.40 24.46
C GLU A 200 -6.11 -59.68 24.08
N SER A 201 -6.23 -60.06 22.79
CA SER A 201 -6.98 -61.28 22.42
C SER A 201 -6.17 -62.42 21.78
N ASN A 202 -4.82 -62.41 21.82
CA ASN A 202 -4.01 -63.44 21.14
C ASN A 202 -2.90 -64.08 22.00
N THR A 203 -3.09 -64.22 23.32
CA THR A 203 -2.12 -64.97 24.15
C THR A 203 -2.74 -66.01 25.09
N GLU A 204 -4.04 -66.27 24.99
CA GLU A 204 -4.70 -67.38 25.69
C GLU A 204 -5.42 -68.30 24.70
N LEU A 205 -4.68 -69.01 23.84
CA LEU A 205 -5.11 -70.28 23.24
C LEU A 205 -3.95 -71.00 22.52
N SER A 206 -2.99 -71.50 23.28
CA SER A 206 -2.20 -72.66 22.84
C SER A 206 -1.86 -73.47 24.07
N ASP A 207 -2.83 -74.33 24.43
CA ASP A 207 -2.73 -75.39 25.40
C ASP A 207 -1.46 -76.24 25.21
N ASP A 208 -0.96 -76.69 26.36
CA ASP A 208 -0.61 -78.09 26.65
C ASP A 208 -0.76 -79.11 25.51
N LEU A 209 0.36 -79.77 25.18
CA LEU A 209 0.56 -81.23 25.04
C LEU A 209 2.07 -81.41 24.76
N ILE A 210 2.93 -81.97 25.60
CA ILE A 210 2.96 -83.29 26.25
C ILE A 210 2.71 -84.45 25.26
N ILE A 211 3.83 -85.06 24.86
CA ILE A 211 4.08 -86.32 24.11
C ILE A 211 3.84 -86.26 22.59
#